data_AF-A0A5J4ECD7-F1
#
_entry.id   AF-A0A5J4ECD7-F1
#
_cell.length_a   1.000
_cell.length_b   1.000
_cell.length_c   1.000
_cell.angle_alpha   90.00
_cell.angle_beta   90.00
_cell.angle_gamma   90.00
#
_symmetry.space_group_name_H-M   'P 1'
#
loop_
_entity.id
_entity.type
_entity.pdbx_description
1 polymer ?
#
loop_
_entity_poly.entity_id
_entity_poly.type
_entity_poly.pdbx_seq_one_letter_code
_entity_poly.pdbx_strand_id
1 'polypeptide(L)'
;MTGIVRRRAEWTTDLARVNTGMGLVVLALMLLANSPLLDFRKISVNSQLNRVESGEIELKDFDFWYAKNQLARPGYLALEEIKQEIGDSDPELLRMVNNPVNKTRGRGVRSAEEMWAAMVYRPEPFDVPQSLKSFIDSSYAVAYSGDPVMFKVDLDDDGQSEYLLLLVTEYGIGYSQFYYLADKGWLAGDLHYARSIYGNGVARDAIRNGEIVLIDRRFKHLKIGDVLLQPVEN
;
A
#
# COMPACT_ATOMS: atom_id res chain seq x y z
N MET A 1 -16.53 48.17 34.03
CA MET A 1 -16.85 47.07 33.08
C MET A 1 -16.39 47.36 31.65
N THR A 2 -15.30 48.12 31.42
CA THR A 2 -14.84 48.52 30.07
C THR A 2 -13.60 47.75 29.58
N GLY A 3 -12.85 47.10 30.48
CA GLY A 3 -11.60 46.39 30.14
C GLY A 3 -11.77 45.01 29.48
N ILE A 4 -12.91 44.32 29.70
CA ILE A 4 -13.17 42.99 29.14
C ILE A 4 -13.69 43.08 27.69
N VAL A 5 -14.48 44.10 27.37
CA VAL A 5 -15.04 44.32 26.03
C VAL A 5 -13.95 44.67 25.02
N ARG A 6 -12.95 45.47 25.44
CA ARG A 6 -11.85 45.92 24.57
C ARG A 6 -10.91 44.79 24.16
N ARG A 7 -10.56 43.87 25.08
CA ARG A 7 -9.74 42.68 24.77
C ARG A 7 -10.45 41.70 23.84
N ARG A 8 -11.78 41.56 23.94
CA ARG A 8 -12.57 40.75 22.99
C ARG A 8 -12.56 41.37 21.58
N ALA A 9 -12.70 42.68 21.47
CA ALA A 9 -12.70 43.38 20.18
C ALA A 9 -11.32 43.35 19.49
N GLU A 10 -10.24 43.51 20.27
CA GLU A 10 -8.86 43.38 19.78
C GLU A 10 -8.58 41.93 19.32
N TRP A 11 -9.00 40.92 20.10
CA TRP A 11 -8.87 39.51 19.71
C TRP A 11 -9.63 39.16 18.42
N THR A 12 -10.86 39.66 18.24
CA THR A 12 -11.60 39.44 16.99
C THR A 12 -10.95 40.12 15.78
N THR A 13 -10.30 41.27 15.99
CA THR A 13 -9.63 42.02 14.91
C THR A 13 -8.32 41.34 14.50
N ASP A 14 -7.55 40.84 15.46
CA ASP A 14 -6.31 40.11 15.18
C ASP A 14 -6.59 38.72 14.57
N LEU A 15 -7.64 38.03 15.02
CA LEU A 15 -8.08 36.77 14.41
C LEU A 15 -8.59 36.98 12.97
N ALA A 16 -9.29 38.09 12.71
CA ALA A 16 -9.71 38.45 11.36
C ALA A 16 -8.50 38.72 10.44
N ARG A 17 -7.45 39.42 10.92
CA ARG A 17 -6.23 39.67 10.15
C ARG A 17 -5.50 38.38 9.78
N VAL A 18 -5.34 37.46 10.74
CA VAL A 18 -4.72 36.15 10.48
C VAL A 18 -5.56 35.34 9.49
N ASN A 19 -6.88 35.31 9.65
CA ASN A 19 -7.77 34.60 8.75
C ASN A 19 -7.75 35.18 7.33
N THR A 20 -7.74 36.50 7.19
CA THR A 20 -7.58 37.16 5.89
C THR A 20 -6.21 36.90 5.28
N GLY A 21 -5.14 36.93 6.08
CA GLY A 21 -3.79 36.59 5.63
C GLY A 21 -3.68 35.14 5.12
N MET A 22 -4.20 34.19 5.89
CA MET A 22 -4.30 32.78 5.48
C MET A 22 -5.15 32.61 4.22
N GLY A 23 -6.28 33.32 4.13
CA GLY A 23 -7.12 33.32 2.93
C GLY A 23 -6.37 33.81 1.68
N LEU A 24 -5.58 34.88 1.81
CA LEU A 24 -4.74 35.38 0.72
C LEU A 24 -3.63 34.40 0.34
N VAL A 25 -3.00 33.72 1.31
CA VAL A 25 -2.00 32.68 1.03
C VAL A 25 -2.63 31.51 0.28
N VAL A 26 -3.79 31.02 0.73
CA VAL A 26 -4.52 29.94 0.05
C VAL A 26 -4.91 30.37 -1.37
N LEU A 27 -5.41 31.60 -1.55
CA LEU A 27 -5.75 32.13 -2.86
C LEU A 27 -4.52 32.26 -3.77
N ALA A 28 -3.38 32.72 -3.24
CA ALA A 28 -2.13 32.77 -3.99
C ALA A 28 -1.65 31.37 -4.40
N LEU A 29 -1.72 30.38 -3.50
CA LEU A 29 -1.38 28.99 -3.81
C LEU A 29 -2.31 28.39 -4.86
N MET A 30 -3.62 28.68 -4.80
CA MET A 30 -4.57 28.25 -5.82
C MET A 30 -4.23 28.85 -7.19
N LEU A 31 -3.91 30.15 -7.24
CA LEU A 31 -3.47 30.79 -8.47
C LEU A 31 -2.17 30.18 -9.01
N LEU A 32 -1.20 29.94 -8.13
CA LEU A 32 0.09 29.33 -8.50
C LEU A 32 -0.09 27.90 -9.03
N ALA A 33 -0.87 27.06 -8.35
CA ALA A 33 -1.14 25.68 -8.74
C ALA A 33 -1.89 25.58 -10.09
N ASN A 34 -2.65 26.62 -10.46
CA ASN A 34 -3.32 26.72 -11.75
C ASN A 34 -2.53 27.52 -12.80
N SER A 35 -1.30 27.94 -12.48
CA SER A 35 -0.45 28.73 -13.36
C SER A 35 0.74 27.90 -13.88
N PRO A 36 1.35 28.31 -15.01
CA PRO A 36 2.58 27.67 -15.52
C PRO A 36 3.79 27.80 -14.59
N LEU A 37 3.74 28.66 -13.55
CA LEU A 37 4.85 28.89 -12.62
C LEU A 37 5.13 27.67 -11.74
N LEU A 38 4.08 26.92 -11.40
CA LEU A 38 4.17 25.79 -10.50
C LEU A 38 3.83 24.49 -11.25
N ASP A 39 4.68 24.18 -12.24
CA ASP A 39 4.57 22.96 -13.01
C ASP A 39 5.08 21.76 -12.20
N PHE A 40 4.19 21.21 -11.38
CA PHE A 40 4.46 20.01 -10.57
C PHE A 40 4.99 18.85 -11.40
N ARG A 41 4.66 18.76 -12.70
CA ARG A 41 5.12 17.67 -13.55
C ARG A 41 6.63 17.76 -13.81
N LYS A 42 7.13 18.99 -14.02
CA LYS A 42 8.57 19.25 -14.13
C LYS A 42 9.29 18.97 -12.82
N ILE A 43 8.70 19.38 -11.70
CA ILE A 43 9.27 19.10 -10.37
C ILE A 43 9.38 17.59 -10.15
N SER A 44 8.33 16.83 -10.45
CA SER A 44 8.31 15.38 -10.32
C SER A 44 9.36 14.69 -11.19
N VAL A 45 9.47 15.04 -12.48
CA VAL A 45 10.45 14.39 -13.36
C VAL A 45 11.89 14.72 -12.95
N ASN A 46 12.17 15.99 -12.62
CA ASN A 46 13.50 16.41 -12.17
C ASN A 46 13.88 15.72 -10.86
N SER A 47 12.93 15.58 -9.92
CA SER A 47 13.20 14.85 -8.69
C SER A 47 13.53 13.38 -8.94
N GLN A 48 12.88 12.73 -9.92
CA GLN A 48 13.20 11.33 -10.25
C GLN A 48 14.55 11.21 -10.96
N LEU A 49 14.85 12.10 -11.90
CA LEU A 49 16.15 12.13 -12.59
C LEU A 49 17.29 12.41 -11.61
N ASN A 50 17.14 13.38 -10.71
CA ASN A 50 18.14 13.65 -9.67
C ASN A 50 18.43 12.42 -8.79
N ARG A 51 17.44 11.57 -8.54
CA ARG A 51 17.62 10.32 -7.77
C ARG A 51 18.40 9.28 -8.58
N VAL A 52 18.21 9.23 -9.90
CA VAL A 52 19.02 8.41 -10.80
C VAL A 52 20.46 8.93 -10.84
N GLU A 53 20.65 10.24 -11.05
CA GLU A 53 21.96 10.89 -11.14
C GLU A 53 22.76 10.80 -9.83
N SER A 54 22.09 10.92 -8.69
CA SER A 54 22.72 10.76 -7.37
C SER A 54 22.98 9.30 -7.00
N GLY A 55 22.53 8.33 -7.81
CA GLY A 55 22.67 6.90 -7.56
C GLY A 55 21.77 6.36 -6.44
N GLU A 56 20.77 7.13 -5.99
CA GLU A 56 19.76 6.64 -5.03
C GLU A 56 18.94 5.50 -5.64
N ILE A 57 18.68 5.56 -6.94
CA ILE A 57 18.02 4.50 -7.71
C ILE A 57 18.80 4.23 -9.01
N GLU A 58 18.75 2.99 -9.49
CA GLU A 58 19.25 2.68 -10.82
C GLU A 58 18.25 3.14 -11.90
N LEU A 59 18.74 3.41 -13.12
CA LEU A 59 17.88 3.84 -14.23
C LEU A 59 16.79 2.79 -14.57
N LYS A 60 17.06 1.50 -14.39
CA LYS A 60 16.06 0.42 -14.56
C LYS A 60 14.87 0.53 -13.59
N ASP A 61 15.08 1.19 -12.45
CA ASP A 61 14.08 1.37 -11.40
C ASP A 61 13.24 2.64 -11.59
N PHE A 62 13.66 3.54 -12.49
CA PHE A 62 12.91 4.74 -12.87
C PHE A 62 11.47 4.41 -13.31
N ASP A 63 10.50 5.24 -12.92
CA ASP A 63 9.09 5.03 -13.25
C ASP A 63 8.76 5.56 -14.66
N PHE A 64 9.21 4.81 -15.66
CA PHE A 64 8.96 5.11 -17.07
C PHE A 64 7.46 5.20 -17.38
N TRP A 65 6.60 4.46 -16.66
CA TRP A 65 5.16 4.51 -16.89
C TRP A 65 4.57 5.83 -16.43
N TYR A 66 4.92 6.27 -15.24
CA TYR A 66 4.47 7.55 -14.69
C TYR A 66 4.95 8.72 -15.56
N ALA A 67 6.23 8.71 -15.96
CA ALA A 67 6.78 9.72 -16.87
C ALA A 67 6.00 9.77 -18.21
N LYS A 68 5.74 8.61 -18.84
CA LYS A 68 5.04 8.53 -20.12
C LYS A 68 3.56 8.95 -20.03
N ASN A 69 2.87 8.56 -18.95
CA ASN A 69 1.39 8.63 -18.90
C ASN A 69 0.85 9.78 -18.04
N GLN A 70 1.63 10.32 -17.08
CA GLN A 70 1.13 11.30 -16.10
C GLN A 70 1.83 12.66 -16.19
N LEU A 71 3.05 12.72 -16.74
CA LEU A 71 3.87 13.94 -16.74
C LEU A 71 3.79 14.75 -18.04
N ALA A 72 3.00 14.32 -19.02
CA ALA A 72 2.78 15.02 -20.30
C ALA A 72 4.11 15.43 -20.98
N ARG A 73 4.21 16.67 -21.49
CA ARG A 73 5.39 17.16 -22.23
C ARG A 73 6.70 17.04 -21.43
N PRO A 74 6.80 17.45 -20.15
CA PRO A 74 8.00 17.22 -19.34
C PRO A 74 8.44 15.76 -19.30
N GLY A 75 7.50 14.82 -19.09
CA GLY A 75 7.79 13.39 -19.10
C GLY A 75 8.27 12.90 -20.47
N TYR A 76 7.62 13.32 -21.55
CA TYR A 76 8.02 12.97 -22.91
C TYR A 76 9.46 13.40 -23.22
N LEU A 77 9.84 14.63 -22.87
CA LEU A 77 11.19 15.14 -23.12
C LEU A 77 12.25 14.34 -22.36
N ALA A 78 12.00 14.05 -21.08
CA ALA A 78 12.90 13.24 -20.27
C ALA A 78 13.08 11.81 -20.84
N LEU A 79 11.99 11.18 -21.29
CA LEU A 79 12.08 9.85 -21.90
C LEU A 79 12.85 9.86 -23.23
N GLU A 80 12.77 10.96 -23.99
CA GLU A 80 13.51 11.09 -25.24
C GLU A 80 15.01 11.31 -25.00
N GLU A 81 15.37 12.11 -23.99
CA GLU A 81 16.74 12.28 -23.54
C GLU A 81 17.33 10.96 -23.05
N ILE A 82 16.62 10.22 -22.20
CA ILE A 82 17.03 8.90 -21.73
C ILE A 82 17.28 7.94 -22.91
N LYS A 83 16.40 7.90 -23.93
CA LYS A 83 16.63 7.05 -25.12
C LYS A 83 17.89 7.43 -25.88
N GLN A 84 18.17 8.73 -25.99
CA GLN A 84 19.38 9.22 -26.67
C GLN A 84 20.64 8.83 -25.90
N GLU A 85 20.61 8.91 -24.58
CA GLU A 85 21.72 8.49 -23.72
C GLU A 85 21.98 6.99 -23.78
N ILE A 86 20.92 6.17 -23.76
CA ILE A 86 21.05 4.71 -23.86
C ILE A 86 21.57 4.32 -25.25
N GLY A 87 21.07 4.96 -26.32
CA GLY A 87 21.37 4.54 -27.69
C GLY A 87 21.11 3.03 -27.87
N ASP A 88 22.00 2.32 -28.55
CA ASP A 88 21.91 0.87 -28.75
C ASP A 88 22.62 0.04 -27.66
N SER A 89 23.08 0.69 -26.58
CA SER A 89 23.93 0.03 -25.56
C SER A 89 23.16 -0.91 -24.64
N ASP A 90 21.86 -0.66 -24.42
CA ASP A 90 21.00 -1.48 -23.58
C ASP A 90 19.62 -1.70 -24.22
N PRO A 91 19.46 -2.78 -25.02
CA PRO A 91 18.19 -3.11 -25.66
C PRO A 91 17.06 -3.42 -24.66
N GLU A 92 17.39 -3.89 -23.46
CA GLU A 92 16.39 -4.19 -22.44
C GLU A 92 15.81 -2.90 -21.86
N LEU A 93 16.68 -1.95 -21.52
CA LEU A 93 16.29 -0.67 -20.95
C LEU A 93 15.56 0.20 -21.99
N LEU A 94 15.98 0.18 -23.26
CA LEU A 94 15.19 0.75 -24.36
C LEU A 94 13.78 0.16 -24.46
N ARG A 95 13.64 -1.16 -24.30
CA ARG A 95 12.32 -1.82 -24.32
C ARG A 95 11.45 -1.34 -23.16
N MET A 96 12.04 -1.18 -21.96
CA MET A 96 11.34 -0.63 -20.79
C MET A 96 10.85 0.80 -21.04
N VAL A 97 11.66 1.66 -21.66
CA VAL A 97 11.27 3.04 -21.98
C VAL A 97 10.16 3.09 -23.03
N ASN A 98 10.26 2.26 -24.08
CA ASN A 98 9.30 2.24 -25.18
C ASN A 98 7.94 1.66 -24.77
N ASN A 99 7.96 0.58 -23.99
CA ASN A 99 6.75 -0.10 -23.53
C ASN A 99 6.73 -0.22 -21.99
N PRO A 100 6.58 0.91 -21.27
CA PRO A 100 6.67 0.89 -19.83
C PRO A 100 5.45 0.24 -19.22
N VAL A 101 5.71 -0.71 -18.32
CA VAL A 101 4.67 -1.38 -17.55
C VAL A 101 4.32 -0.50 -16.36
N ASN A 102 3.03 -0.29 -16.13
CA ASN A 102 2.59 0.35 -14.91
C ASN A 102 2.85 -0.61 -13.73
N LYS A 103 3.89 -0.33 -12.93
CA LYS A 103 4.21 -1.11 -11.73
C LYS A 103 3.03 -1.14 -10.74
N THR A 104 2.20 -0.09 -10.73
CA THR A 104 0.99 0.05 -9.89
C THR A 104 -0.26 -0.61 -10.48
N ARG A 105 -0.48 -0.58 -11.82
CA ARG A 105 -1.60 -1.29 -12.52
C ARG A 105 -1.29 -2.74 -12.88
N GLY A 106 -0.06 -3.21 -12.71
CA GLY A 106 0.29 -4.64 -12.84
C GLY A 106 -0.46 -5.55 -11.85
N ARG A 107 -1.23 -4.96 -10.92
CA ARG A 107 -2.22 -5.65 -10.11
C ARG A 107 -3.58 -4.98 -10.30
N GLY A 108 -4.21 -5.23 -11.44
CA GLY A 108 -5.65 -5.04 -11.58
C GLY A 108 -6.40 -5.95 -10.60
N VAL A 109 -7.71 -5.74 -10.47
CA VAL A 109 -8.62 -6.73 -9.89
C VAL A 109 -8.29 -8.06 -10.56
N ARG A 110 -7.72 -9.02 -9.82
CA ARG A 110 -7.51 -10.37 -10.34
C ARG A 110 -8.86 -11.04 -10.43
N SER A 111 -9.12 -11.83 -11.47
CA SER A 111 -10.24 -12.76 -11.38
C SER A 111 -9.96 -13.78 -10.27
N ALA A 112 -11.00 -14.46 -9.77
CA ALA A 112 -10.81 -15.53 -8.78
C ALA A 112 -9.85 -16.61 -9.33
N GLU A 113 -10.01 -16.95 -10.62
CA GLU A 113 -9.18 -17.91 -11.32
C GLU A 113 -7.71 -17.48 -11.39
N GLU A 114 -7.44 -16.21 -11.71
CA GLU A 114 -6.09 -15.65 -11.73
C GLU A 114 -5.45 -15.63 -10.34
N MET A 115 -6.22 -15.34 -9.30
CA MET A 115 -5.76 -15.39 -7.92
C MET A 115 -5.36 -16.83 -7.53
N TRP A 116 -6.22 -17.82 -7.81
CA TRP A 116 -5.94 -19.22 -7.50
C TRP A 116 -4.77 -19.78 -8.32
N ALA A 117 -4.63 -19.39 -9.58
CA ALA A 117 -3.52 -19.81 -10.44
C ALA A 117 -2.17 -19.24 -9.99
N ALA A 118 -2.16 -18.03 -9.42
CA ALA A 118 -0.96 -17.37 -8.91
C ALA A 118 -0.67 -17.65 -7.42
N MET A 119 -1.50 -18.47 -6.77
CA MET A 119 -1.43 -18.74 -5.33
C MET A 119 -0.13 -19.42 -4.93
N VAL A 120 0.55 -18.87 -3.94
CA VAL A 120 1.71 -19.50 -3.30
C VAL A 120 1.25 -20.17 -2.00
N TYR A 121 1.45 -21.48 -1.88
CA TYR A 121 1.03 -22.26 -0.70
C TYR A 121 2.20 -22.45 0.26
N ARG A 122 1.93 -22.30 1.56
CA ARG A 122 2.92 -22.41 2.64
C ARG A 122 2.36 -23.11 3.89
N PRO A 123 3.20 -23.75 4.70
CA PRO A 123 4.66 -23.90 4.54
C PRO A 123 5.04 -24.84 3.38
N GLU A 124 4.28 -25.91 3.18
CA GLU A 124 4.38 -26.81 2.03
C GLU A 124 3.14 -26.65 1.13
N PRO A 125 3.15 -27.14 -0.12
CA PRO A 125 1.93 -27.20 -0.93
C PRO A 125 0.84 -28.03 -0.24
N PHE A 126 -0.40 -27.55 -0.28
CA PHE A 126 -1.56 -28.25 0.28
C PHE A 126 -2.80 -28.02 -0.58
N ASP A 127 -3.77 -28.93 -0.43
CA ASP A 127 -5.06 -28.79 -1.08
C ASP A 127 -6.00 -27.92 -0.26
N VAL A 128 -6.59 -26.92 -0.92
CA VAL A 128 -7.65 -26.09 -0.35
C VAL A 128 -9.00 -26.76 -0.61
N PRO A 129 -9.83 -27.01 0.43
CA PRO A 129 -11.16 -27.59 0.26
C PRO A 129 -12.02 -26.80 -0.73
N GLN A 130 -12.74 -27.49 -1.63
CA GLN A 130 -13.57 -26.82 -2.64
C GLN A 130 -14.64 -25.91 -2.02
N SER A 131 -15.20 -26.31 -0.87
CA SER A 131 -16.16 -25.48 -0.12
C SER A 131 -15.54 -24.17 0.39
N LEU A 132 -14.26 -24.18 0.76
CA LEU A 132 -13.53 -22.97 1.14
C LEU A 132 -13.24 -22.10 -0.07
N LYS A 133 -12.84 -22.69 -1.20
CA LYS A 133 -12.64 -21.94 -2.45
C LYS A 133 -13.90 -21.18 -2.83
N SER A 134 -15.05 -21.86 -2.85
CA SER A 134 -16.34 -21.23 -3.14
C SER A 134 -16.73 -20.16 -2.12
N PHE A 135 -16.39 -20.34 -0.83
CA PHE A 135 -16.61 -19.33 0.18
C PHE A 135 -15.77 -18.07 -0.08
N ILE A 136 -14.47 -18.24 -0.38
CA ILE A 136 -13.55 -17.13 -0.69
C ILE A 136 -13.96 -16.43 -1.99
N ASP A 137 -14.33 -17.16 -3.03
CA ASP A 137 -14.76 -16.61 -4.33
C ASP A 137 -16.03 -15.76 -4.19
N SER A 138 -16.91 -16.11 -3.24
CA SER A 138 -18.10 -15.33 -2.92
C SER A 138 -17.82 -14.06 -2.11
N SER A 139 -16.62 -13.96 -1.54
CA SER A 139 -16.18 -12.81 -0.74
C SER A 139 -15.45 -11.78 -1.61
N TYR A 140 -15.64 -10.48 -1.33
CA TYR A 140 -15.07 -9.35 -2.08
C TYR A 140 -13.52 -9.27 -2.06
N ALA A 141 -12.82 -10.23 -1.43
CA ALA A 141 -11.36 -10.31 -1.27
C ALA A 141 -10.59 -10.28 -2.60
N VAL A 142 -11.25 -10.74 -3.67
CA VAL A 142 -10.69 -10.89 -5.02
C VAL A 142 -10.41 -9.54 -5.70
N ALA A 143 -10.93 -8.44 -5.18
CA ALA A 143 -10.73 -7.10 -5.75
C ALA A 143 -9.37 -6.46 -5.43
N TYR A 144 -8.58 -7.05 -4.53
CA TYR A 144 -7.35 -6.43 -4.02
C TYR A 144 -6.10 -6.79 -4.83
N SER A 145 -5.22 -5.79 -4.95
CA SER A 145 -3.95 -5.90 -5.63
C SER A 145 -2.89 -6.48 -4.69
N GLY A 146 -2.48 -7.75 -4.88
CA GLY A 146 -1.31 -8.32 -4.23
C GLY A 146 -0.90 -9.68 -4.79
N ASP A 147 0.30 -10.13 -4.41
CA ASP A 147 0.71 -11.52 -4.62
C ASP A 147 0.03 -12.39 -3.55
N PRO A 148 -0.85 -13.34 -3.94
CA PRO A 148 -1.61 -14.14 -3.01
C PRO A 148 -0.72 -15.24 -2.43
N VAL A 149 -0.72 -15.33 -1.11
CA VAL A 149 -0.05 -16.39 -0.36
C VAL A 149 -1.07 -16.99 0.59
N MET A 150 -1.25 -18.31 0.52
CA MET A 150 -2.12 -19.06 1.42
C MET A 150 -1.27 -19.86 2.40
N PHE A 151 -1.51 -19.66 3.68
CA PHE A 151 -0.93 -20.47 4.75
C PHE A 151 -1.95 -21.44 5.30
N LYS A 152 -1.47 -22.63 5.65
CA LYS A 152 -2.21 -23.56 6.49
C LYS A 152 -1.50 -23.66 7.83
N VAL A 153 -2.17 -23.26 8.90
CA VAL A 153 -1.59 -23.15 10.24
C VAL A 153 -2.68 -23.28 11.29
N ASP A 154 -2.38 -23.93 12.41
CA ASP A 154 -3.24 -24.00 13.60
C ASP A 154 -3.01 -22.72 14.42
N LEU A 155 -3.96 -21.78 14.38
CA LEU A 155 -3.84 -20.46 15.00
C LEU A 155 -4.31 -20.43 16.46
N ASP A 156 -5.10 -21.42 16.89
CA ASP A 156 -5.68 -21.47 18.23
C ASP A 156 -5.33 -22.74 19.03
N ASP A 157 -4.41 -23.55 18.50
CA ASP A 157 -3.88 -24.80 19.08
C ASP A 157 -4.98 -25.86 19.33
N ASP A 158 -6.04 -25.89 18.50
CA ASP A 158 -7.13 -26.86 18.61
C ASP A 158 -6.88 -28.17 17.84
N GLY A 159 -5.78 -28.24 17.08
CA GLY A 159 -5.38 -29.38 16.25
C GLY A 159 -6.01 -29.41 14.86
N GLN A 160 -6.88 -28.46 14.54
CA GLN A 160 -7.36 -28.16 13.20
C GLN A 160 -6.55 -26.99 12.64
N SER A 161 -6.52 -26.86 11.31
CA SER A 161 -5.77 -25.78 10.69
C SER A 161 -6.69 -24.76 10.07
N GLU A 162 -6.40 -23.50 10.33
CA GLU A 162 -6.90 -22.34 9.62
C GLU A 162 -6.17 -22.15 8.30
N TYR A 163 -6.88 -21.49 7.38
CA TYR A 163 -6.36 -21.06 6.10
C TYR A 163 -6.20 -19.55 6.13
N LEU A 164 -4.99 -19.06 6.07
CA LEU A 164 -4.70 -17.63 6.08
C LEU A 164 -4.36 -17.15 4.66
N LEU A 165 -5.19 -16.27 4.11
CA LEU A 165 -4.97 -15.59 2.85
C LEU A 165 -4.33 -14.22 3.08
N LEU A 166 -3.11 -14.06 2.57
CA LEU A 166 -2.40 -12.78 2.53
C LEU A 166 -2.28 -12.29 1.10
N LEU A 167 -2.57 -11.00 0.86
CA LEU A 167 -2.19 -10.33 -0.38
C LEU A 167 -0.99 -9.43 -0.11
N VAL A 168 0.17 -9.87 -0.59
CA VAL A 168 1.44 -9.23 -0.33
C VAL A 168 1.73 -8.20 -1.42
N THR A 169 2.04 -6.99 -0.99
CA THR A 169 2.37 -5.83 -1.83
C THR A 169 3.84 -5.45 -1.67
N GLU A 170 4.31 -4.52 -2.50
CA GLU A 170 5.65 -3.91 -2.32
C GLU A 170 5.80 -3.17 -0.98
N TYR A 171 4.69 -2.75 -0.36
CA TYR A 171 4.67 -2.04 0.92
C TYR A 171 4.39 -2.97 2.12
N GLY A 172 4.29 -4.28 1.92
CA GLY A 172 3.91 -5.25 2.96
C GLY A 172 2.53 -5.87 2.72
N ILE A 173 1.84 -6.32 3.78
CA ILE A 173 0.57 -7.03 3.66
C ILE A 173 -0.59 -6.05 3.44
N GLY A 174 -1.21 -6.08 2.26
CA GLY A 174 -2.35 -5.23 1.92
C GLY A 174 -3.71 -5.82 2.30
N TYR A 175 -3.77 -7.14 2.47
CA TYR A 175 -4.94 -7.90 2.87
C TYR A 175 -4.52 -9.09 3.73
N SER A 176 -5.22 -9.34 4.83
CA SER A 176 -4.92 -10.44 5.75
C SER A 176 -6.17 -10.97 6.43
N GLN A 177 -6.64 -12.12 5.96
CA GLN A 177 -7.84 -12.78 6.48
C GLN A 177 -7.57 -14.27 6.68
N PHE A 178 -8.00 -14.82 7.82
CA PHE A 178 -7.97 -16.26 8.07
C PHE A 178 -9.39 -16.84 7.99
N TYR A 179 -9.44 -18.11 7.61
CA TYR A 179 -10.66 -18.89 7.45
C TYR A 179 -10.58 -20.16 8.28
N TYR A 180 -11.65 -20.45 8.99
CA TYR A 180 -11.76 -21.61 9.87
C TYR A 180 -13.11 -22.29 9.68
N LEU A 181 -13.14 -23.60 9.89
CA LEU A 181 -14.36 -24.38 9.75
C LEU A 181 -15.08 -24.47 11.10
N ALA A 182 -16.29 -23.93 11.18
CA ALA A 182 -17.15 -24.07 12.34
C ALA A 182 -18.32 -25.04 12.04
N ASP A 183 -19.11 -25.38 13.06
CA ASP A 183 -20.27 -26.30 12.95
C ASP A 183 -21.26 -25.94 11.81
N LYS A 184 -21.36 -24.64 11.49
CA LYS A 184 -22.29 -24.10 10.47
C LYS A 184 -21.63 -23.81 9.12
N GLY A 185 -20.37 -24.19 8.94
CA GLY A 185 -19.58 -23.95 7.73
C GLY A 185 -18.39 -23.01 7.95
N TRP A 186 -17.84 -22.52 6.84
CA TRP A 186 -16.69 -21.63 6.86
C TRP A 186 -17.04 -20.27 7.44
N LEU A 187 -16.15 -19.78 8.32
CA LEU A 187 -16.16 -18.42 8.85
C LEU A 187 -14.83 -17.75 8.52
N ALA A 188 -14.81 -16.42 8.59
CA ALA A 188 -13.63 -15.61 8.35
C ALA A 188 -13.38 -14.64 9.50
N GLY A 189 -12.10 -14.36 9.77
CA GLY A 189 -11.66 -13.33 10.70
C GLY A 189 -10.47 -12.56 10.14
N ASP A 190 -10.31 -11.32 10.57
CA ASP A 190 -9.21 -10.46 10.12
C ASP A 190 -7.99 -10.61 11.04
N LEU A 191 -6.79 -10.60 10.44
CA LEU A 191 -5.56 -10.37 11.20
C LEU A 191 -5.24 -8.87 11.18
N HIS A 192 -4.96 -8.33 12.36
CA HIS A 192 -4.54 -6.95 12.52
C HIS A 192 -3.07 -6.85 12.89
N TYR A 193 -2.41 -5.83 12.36
CA TYR A 193 -1.04 -5.51 12.75
C TYR A 193 -0.98 -5.18 14.25
N ALA A 194 -0.26 -6.01 15.02
CA ALA A 194 0.05 -5.72 16.42
C ALA A 194 1.13 -4.64 16.56
N ARG A 195 2.04 -4.54 15.58
CA ARG A 195 3.03 -3.46 15.45
C ARG A 195 3.13 -3.05 13.99
N SER A 196 3.00 -1.76 13.72
CA SER A 196 3.18 -1.23 12.37
C SER A 196 4.66 -1.23 12.01
N ILE A 197 5.03 -2.06 11.03
CA ILE A 197 6.34 -2.01 10.39
C ILE A 197 6.15 -1.26 9.08
N TYR A 198 6.17 0.07 9.13
CA TYR A 198 6.46 0.87 7.95
C TYR A 198 7.94 0.66 7.61
N GLY A 199 8.28 -0.40 6.88
CA GLY A 199 9.68 -0.67 6.54
C GLY A 199 9.89 -1.88 5.63
N ASN A 200 10.27 -1.57 4.39
CA ASN A 200 11.05 -2.33 3.39
C ASN A 200 10.71 -3.81 3.12
N GLY A 201 10.83 -4.22 1.86
CA GLY A 201 10.45 -5.52 1.31
C GLY A 201 10.96 -6.82 1.97
N VAL A 202 11.68 -6.74 3.09
CA VAL A 202 12.10 -7.88 3.94
C VAL A 202 10.91 -8.72 4.39
N ALA A 203 9.80 -8.09 4.79
CA ALA A 203 8.59 -8.83 5.16
C ALA A 203 8.00 -9.60 3.96
N ARG A 204 8.10 -9.07 2.74
CA ARG A 204 7.58 -9.73 1.54
C ARG A 204 8.33 -11.04 1.26
N ASP A 205 9.65 -11.02 1.34
CA ASP A 205 10.47 -12.21 1.10
C ASP A 205 10.30 -13.24 2.22
N ALA A 206 10.28 -12.83 3.49
CA ALA A 206 10.01 -13.72 4.62
C ALA A 206 8.64 -14.42 4.51
N ILE A 207 7.58 -13.67 4.18
CA ILE A 207 6.25 -14.24 3.94
C ILE A 207 6.29 -15.20 2.75
N ARG A 208 6.91 -14.79 1.63
CA ARG A 208 7.03 -15.65 0.45
C ARG A 208 7.90 -16.88 0.72
N ASN A 209 8.87 -16.84 1.60
CA ASN A 209 9.72 -17.99 1.93
C ASN A 209 9.09 -18.89 3.00
N GLY A 210 7.98 -18.47 3.62
CA GLY A 210 7.31 -19.21 4.68
C GLY A 210 8.07 -19.14 6.01
N GLU A 211 8.84 -18.06 6.23
CA GLU A 211 9.51 -17.78 7.50
C GLU A 211 8.48 -17.32 8.53
N ILE A 212 7.66 -18.26 9.01
CA ILE A 212 6.59 -18.03 9.95
C ILE A 212 6.90 -18.70 11.28
N VAL A 213 6.65 -17.94 12.34
CA VAL A 213 6.68 -18.42 13.71
C VAL A 213 5.38 -17.98 14.36
N LEU A 214 4.66 -18.93 14.96
CA LEU A 214 3.54 -18.62 15.84
C LEU A 214 4.08 -18.09 17.15
N ILE A 215 3.53 -16.96 17.59
CA ILE A 215 3.95 -16.30 18.82
C ILE A 215 2.74 -16.25 19.75
N ASP A 216 2.87 -16.94 20.88
CA ASP A 216 1.87 -16.91 21.92
C ASP A 216 1.63 -15.48 22.41
N ARG A 217 0.35 -15.18 22.69
CA ARG A 217 0.00 -13.91 23.32
C ARG A 217 0.61 -13.87 24.72
N ARG A 218 1.49 -12.90 24.95
CA ARG A 218 2.09 -12.65 26.27
C ARG A 218 1.06 -12.50 27.38
N PHE A 219 -0.04 -11.79 27.08
CA PHE A 219 -1.10 -11.50 28.04
C PHE A 219 -2.39 -12.23 27.68
N LYS A 220 -3.00 -12.89 28.67
CA LYS A 220 -4.30 -13.54 28.54
C LYS A 220 -5.42 -12.53 28.38
N HIS A 221 -6.52 -12.93 27.74
CA HIS A 221 -7.78 -12.18 27.81
C HIS A 221 -8.34 -12.20 29.24
N LEU A 222 -9.01 -11.12 29.62
CA LEU A 222 -9.72 -11.01 30.88
C LEU A 222 -11.23 -11.06 30.60
N LYS A 223 -11.92 -12.08 31.12
CA LYS A 223 -13.38 -12.19 31.05
C LYS A 223 -14.00 -11.81 32.39
N ILE A 224 -14.90 -10.83 32.39
CA ILE A 224 -15.67 -10.40 33.57
C ILE A 224 -17.15 -10.50 33.22
N GLY A 225 -17.83 -11.54 33.72
CA GLY A 225 -19.18 -11.88 33.26
C GLY A 225 -19.18 -12.15 31.75
N ASP A 226 -19.99 -11.40 31.01
CA ASP A 226 -20.08 -11.48 29.54
C ASP A 226 -19.12 -10.53 28.80
N VAL A 227 -18.34 -9.70 29.53
CA VAL A 227 -17.39 -8.76 28.93
C VAL A 227 -16.04 -9.44 28.73
N LEU A 228 -15.55 -9.50 27.49
CA LEU A 228 -14.22 -9.97 27.14
C LEU A 228 -13.30 -8.78 26.84
N LEU A 229 -12.21 -8.66 27.61
CA LEU A 229 -11.20 -7.63 27.45
C LEU A 229 -9.92 -8.25 26.87
N GLN A 230 -9.51 -7.72 25.73
CA GLN A 230 -8.28 -8.11 25.05
C GLN A 230 -7.17 -7.09 25.37
N PRO A 231 -6.05 -7.49 25.99
CA PRO A 231 -4.89 -6.63 26.14
C PRO A 231 -4.24 -6.36 24.77
N VAL A 232 -3.84 -5.11 24.55
CA VAL A 232 -3.17 -4.63 23.34
C VAL A 232 -1.95 -3.82 23.79
N GLU A 233 -0.78 -4.11 23.22
CA GLU A 233 0.45 -3.33 23.42
C GLU A 233 0.54 -2.26 22.31
N ASN A 234 0.99 -1.04 22.65
CA ASN A 234 1.25 0.05 21.70
C ASN A 234 2.74 0.12 21.35
#